data_AF-A0A166MGV6-F1
#
_entry.id   AF-A0A166MGV6-F1
#
_cell.length_a   1.000
_cell.length_b   1.000
_cell.length_c   1.000
_cell.angle_alpha   90.00
_cell.angle_beta   90.00
_cell.angle_gamma   90.00
#
_symmetry.space_group_name_H-M   'P 1'
#
loop_
_entity.id
_entity.type
_entity.pdbx_description
1 polymer ?
#
loop_
_entity_poly.entity_id
_entity_poly.type
_entity_poly.pdbx_seq_one_letter_code
_entity_poly.pdbx_strand_id
1 'polypeptide(L)'
;MSIQSGVQSSVSRTSSRNALAVIPAARTSSTTSSSSAGGQRTLDDVRDQVAGELAVRAIRKAKSVSETGKDNVESESPGLGGALGLQPSGVKIGVTFTLAKRDEDQFLHTVVETIQHTLLLRSHLFAIATTGMPKGGRTANTLIICGSSEDFVQRALLLISHKFIGRVESAVNEGTRWIASVKDMGSSSYDEAALWDVLRKSARTHSDPLSPPPGSLSIAQVLSNARSKLQRLTPAQAYNELHDPDYPMPAFLVDIRPAAQREAEGGIEGSLIIERNVLEWRFDPRCSARLAIADRYDSKIIIYCQEGYTSSLAAAALQELGLLNSTDIIGGYSAWREAGLPGQIAPPLSSRSSTTPSSLSI
;
A
#
# COMPACT_ATOMS: atom_id res chain seq x y z
N MET A 1 39.61 -22.29 38.30
CA MET A 1 39.12 -22.40 39.69
C MET A 1 37.61 -22.57 39.63
N SER A 2 37.15 -23.77 39.96
CA SER A 2 35.77 -24.25 39.95
C SER A 2 35.05 -23.93 41.26
N ILE A 3 33.77 -24.33 41.32
CA ILE A 3 32.82 -24.58 42.45
C ILE A 3 31.54 -23.79 42.12
N GLN A 4 30.46 -24.33 41.53
CA GLN A 4 29.64 -25.53 41.78
C GLN A 4 29.01 -25.62 43.19
N SER A 5 27.69 -25.46 43.26
CA SER A 5 26.84 -26.07 44.30
C SER A 5 25.54 -26.60 43.65
N GLY A 6 25.31 -27.91 43.80
CA GLY A 6 24.02 -28.59 43.59
C GLY A 6 23.04 -28.29 44.73
N VAL A 7 21.80 -28.80 44.76
CA VAL A 7 21.42 -30.22 44.80
C VAL A 7 19.88 -30.36 44.67
N GLN A 8 19.43 -31.32 43.82
CA GLN A 8 18.32 -32.34 43.89
C GLN A 8 16.96 -32.00 44.58
N SER A 9 15.79 -32.61 44.36
CA SER A 9 15.20 -33.80 43.68
C SER A 9 13.66 -33.54 43.64
N SER A 10 12.78 -34.16 42.84
CA SER A 10 12.37 -35.56 42.86
C SER A 10 11.16 -35.75 41.92
N VAL A 11 11.05 -36.96 41.36
CA VAL A 11 10.01 -37.45 40.45
C VAL A 11 9.01 -38.29 41.24
N SER A 12 7.72 -38.24 40.89
CA SER A 12 6.78 -39.33 41.23
C SER A 12 5.71 -39.52 40.15
N ARG A 13 5.69 -40.75 39.62
CA ARG A 13 4.66 -41.36 38.75
C ARG A 13 3.67 -42.15 39.62
N THR A 14 2.39 -42.14 39.25
CA THR A 14 1.36 -43.17 39.56
C THR A 14 0.29 -43.05 38.46
N SER A 15 0.00 -44.03 37.59
CA SER A 15 -0.41 -45.46 37.69
C SER A 15 -1.90 -45.68 38.01
N SER A 16 -2.68 -46.11 37.02
CA SER A 16 -3.84 -47.03 37.10
C SER A 16 -4.42 -47.23 35.68
N ARG A 17 -4.29 -48.40 35.03
CA ARG A 17 -4.98 -49.71 35.20
C ARG A 17 -6.32 -49.82 34.45
N ASN A 18 -6.31 -50.75 33.48
CA ASN A 18 -7.43 -51.35 32.74
C ASN A 18 -8.53 -51.96 33.64
N ALA A 19 -9.77 -51.97 33.14
CA ALA A 19 -10.76 -53.02 33.43
C ALA A 19 -11.80 -53.14 32.30
N LEU A 20 -12.32 -54.36 32.16
CA LEU A 20 -13.04 -54.98 31.04
C LEU A 20 -14.52 -54.59 30.83
N ALA A 21 -14.92 -54.69 29.56
CA ALA A 21 -16.15 -55.22 28.94
C ALA A 21 -17.40 -55.56 29.79
N VAL A 22 -18.58 -55.14 29.28
CA VAL A 22 -19.84 -55.94 29.23
C VAL A 22 -20.72 -55.48 28.04
N ILE A 23 -21.18 -56.45 27.23
CA ILE A 23 -22.22 -56.35 26.19
C ILE A 23 -23.57 -56.77 26.81
N PRO A 24 -24.73 -56.27 26.32
CA PRO A 24 -25.75 -57.23 25.90
C PRO A 24 -26.49 -56.91 24.59
N ALA A 25 -26.59 -57.97 23.79
CA ALA A 25 -27.62 -58.49 22.90
C ALA A 25 -28.78 -57.63 22.36
N ALA A 26 -29.04 -57.91 21.08
CA ALA A 26 -30.15 -57.51 20.24
C ALA A 26 -31.55 -57.98 20.69
N ARG A 27 -32.57 -57.23 20.29
CA ARG A 27 -33.90 -57.77 19.98
C ARG A 27 -34.44 -57.13 18.70
N THR A 28 -34.65 -58.00 17.71
CA THR A 28 -35.35 -57.77 16.47
C THR A 28 -36.87 -57.75 16.71
N SER A 29 -37.56 -56.77 16.15
CA SER A 29 -38.95 -56.93 15.72
C SER A 29 -39.19 -56.08 14.48
N SER A 30 -39.23 -56.76 13.35
CA SER A 30 -39.71 -56.30 12.06
C SER A 30 -41.20 -56.02 12.11
N THR A 31 -41.60 -54.80 11.77
CA THR A 31 -42.94 -54.53 11.24
C THR A 31 -42.79 -53.60 10.05
N THR A 32 -42.94 -54.19 8.88
CA THR A 32 -43.18 -53.54 7.60
C THR A 32 -44.47 -52.72 7.67
N SER A 33 -44.35 -51.41 7.60
CA SER A 33 -45.43 -50.54 7.12
C SER A 33 -44.87 -49.62 6.05
N SER A 34 -44.98 -50.10 4.81
CA SER A 34 -44.92 -49.27 3.61
C SER A 34 -46.09 -48.29 3.65
N SER A 35 -45.85 -47.06 4.11
CA SER A 35 -46.71 -45.92 3.82
C SER A 35 -45.94 -44.94 2.95
N SER A 36 -46.37 -44.88 1.69
CA SER A 36 -46.03 -43.85 0.73
C SER A 36 -46.42 -42.48 1.28
N ALA A 37 -45.49 -41.80 1.96
CA ALA A 37 -45.63 -40.41 2.34
C ALA A 37 -45.16 -39.54 1.17
N GLY A 38 -46.11 -39.05 0.37
CA GLY A 38 -45.89 -37.86 -0.44
C GLY A 38 -45.65 -36.69 0.51
N GLY A 39 -44.39 -36.44 0.86
CA GLY A 39 -43.99 -35.37 1.77
C GLY A 39 -44.36 -34.02 1.18
N GLN A 40 -45.27 -33.31 1.86
CA GLN A 40 -45.52 -31.89 1.58
C GLN A 40 -44.23 -31.12 1.86
N ARG A 41 -43.70 -30.46 0.82
CA ARG A 41 -42.51 -29.61 0.92
C ARG A 41 -42.75 -28.53 1.97
N THR A 42 -41.83 -28.40 2.92
CA THR A 42 -41.86 -27.35 3.94
C THR A 42 -41.37 -26.02 3.36
N LEU A 43 -41.65 -24.91 4.05
CA LEU A 43 -41.15 -23.59 3.65
C LEU A 43 -39.62 -23.53 3.69
N ASP A 44 -38.98 -24.29 4.58
CA ASP A 44 -37.52 -24.42 4.66
C ASP A 44 -36.96 -25.15 3.44
N ASP A 45 -37.60 -26.24 2.99
CA ASP A 45 -37.16 -26.98 1.78
C ASP A 45 -37.18 -26.07 0.53
N VAL A 46 -38.19 -25.21 0.41
CA VAL A 46 -38.29 -24.24 -0.70
C VAL A 46 -37.20 -23.17 -0.59
N ARG A 47 -36.90 -22.69 0.63
CA ARG A 47 -35.83 -21.71 0.85
C ARG A 47 -34.47 -22.27 0.47
N ASP A 48 -34.17 -23.49 0.88
CA ASP A 48 -32.90 -24.15 0.62
C ASP A 48 -32.73 -24.46 -0.88
N GLN A 49 -33.81 -24.86 -1.57
CA GLN A 49 -33.80 -24.99 -3.02
C GLN A 49 -33.44 -23.66 -3.71
N VAL A 50 -34.07 -22.55 -3.31
CA VAL A 50 -33.81 -21.22 -3.88
C VAL A 50 -32.39 -20.74 -3.57
N ALA A 51 -31.88 -21.03 -2.37
CA ALA A 51 -30.50 -20.72 -1.99
C ALA A 51 -29.50 -21.47 -2.88
N GLY A 52 -29.75 -22.77 -3.13
CA GLY A 52 -28.96 -23.58 -4.05
C GLY A 52 -28.97 -23.06 -5.48
N GLU A 53 -30.14 -22.68 -6.00
CA GLU A 53 -30.26 -22.09 -7.34
C GLU A 53 -29.50 -20.75 -7.45
N LEU A 54 -29.55 -19.90 -6.41
CA LEU A 54 -28.79 -18.65 -6.38
C LEU A 54 -27.28 -18.91 -6.34
N ALA A 55 -26.83 -19.88 -5.54
CA ALA A 55 -25.43 -20.29 -5.46
C ALA A 55 -24.90 -20.77 -6.83
N VAL A 56 -25.64 -21.64 -7.51
CA VAL A 56 -25.30 -22.13 -8.86
C VAL A 56 -25.23 -20.97 -9.85
N ARG A 57 -26.17 -20.01 -9.78
CA ARG A 57 -26.17 -18.82 -10.64
C ARG A 57 -24.95 -17.92 -10.38
N ALA A 58 -24.59 -17.72 -9.11
CA ALA A 58 -23.41 -16.94 -8.71
C ALA A 58 -22.13 -17.59 -9.26
N ILE A 59 -21.99 -18.91 -9.10
CA ILE A 59 -20.83 -19.68 -9.61
C ILE A 59 -20.75 -19.61 -11.14
N ARG A 60 -21.89 -19.70 -11.83
CA ARG A 60 -21.95 -19.63 -13.30
C ARG A 60 -21.55 -18.25 -13.84
N LYS A 61 -21.85 -17.18 -13.10
CA LYS A 61 -21.49 -15.80 -13.44
C LYS A 61 -20.09 -15.39 -12.96
N ALA A 62 -19.40 -16.24 -12.22
CA ALA A 62 -18.09 -15.95 -11.67
C ALA A 62 -17.05 -15.74 -12.78
N LYS A 63 -16.15 -14.80 -12.57
CA LYS A 63 -15.00 -14.50 -13.44
C LYS A 63 -13.75 -15.17 -12.86
N SER A 64 -12.82 -15.54 -13.73
CA SER A 64 -11.50 -16.03 -13.29
C SER A 64 -10.49 -14.88 -13.32
N VAL A 65 -9.71 -14.71 -12.27
CA VAL A 65 -8.56 -13.78 -12.23
C VAL A 65 -7.28 -14.60 -12.36
N SER A 66 -6.48 -14.30 -13.38
CA SER A 66 -5.16 -14.91 -13.59
C SER A 66 -4.09 -14.27 -12.70
N GLU A 67 -3.05 -15.06 -12.39
CA GLU A 67 -1.91 -14.64 -11.56
C GLU A 67 -1.10 -13.48 -12.18
N THR A 68 -1.11 -13.38 -13.52
CA THR A 68 -0.56 -12.23 -14.23
C THR A 68 -1.70 -11.29 -14.56
N GLY A 69 -1.67 -10.06 -14.03
CA GLY A 69 -2.73 -9.05 -14.16
C GLY A 69 -2.98 -8.49 -15.56
N LYS A 70 -2.81 -9.30 -16.62
CA LYS A 70 -3.33 -9.00 -17.95
C LYS A 70 -4.72 -9.60 -18.05
N ASP A 71 -5.74 -8.74 -17.90
CA ASP A 71 -7.10 -9.10 -18.23
C ASP A 71 -7.13 -9.54 -19.71
N ASN A 72 -7.46 -10.80 -19.98
CA ASN A 72 -7.69 -11.29 -21.34
C ASN A 72 -8.90 -10.52 -21.90
N VAL A 73 -8.64 -9.55 -22.75
CA VAL A 73 -9.62 -9.03 -23.70
C VAL A 73 -9.78 -10.11 -24.76
N GLU A 74 -10.99 -10.66 -24.85
CA GLU A 74 -11.37 -11.67 -25.83
C GLU A 74 -11.11 -11.16 -27.25
N SER A 75 -10.21 -11.84 -27.97
CA SER A 75 -10.17 -11.85 -29.44
C SER A 75 -10.50 -13.27 -29.89
N GLU A 76 -11.72 -13.45 -30.41
CA GLU A 76 -12.14 -14.69 -31.07
C GLU A 76 -11.36 -14.91 -32.37
N SER A 77 -10.65 -16.04 -32.46
CA SER A 77 -10.39 -16.76 -33.71
C SER A 77 -9.96 -18.21 -33.40
N PRO A 78 -10.48 -19.23 -34.10
CA PRO A 78 -10.32 -20.63 -33.69
C PRO A 78 -9.02 -21.24 -34.25
N GLY A 79 -8.16 -21.72 -33.35
CA GLY A 79 -6.98 -22.52 -33.67
C GLY A 79 -7.09 -23.92 -33.09
N LEU A 80 -7.19 -24.90 -33.98
CA LEU A 80 -7.28 -26.34 -33.71
C LEU A 80 -5.98 -26.86 -33.06
N GLY A 81 -6.05 -27.50 -31.89
CA GLY A 81 -4.89 -28.15 -31.27
C GLY A 81 -5.12 -28.57 -29.82
N GLY A 82 -5.70 -29.75 -29.62
CA GLY A 82 -5.83 -30.36 -28.30
C GLY A 82 -4.50 -30.92 -27.81
N ALA A 83 -4.07 -30.47 -26.63
CA ALA A 83 -3.14 -31.17 -25.75
C ALA A 83 -3.48 -30.79 -24.30
N LEU A 84 -3.93 -31.78 -23.53
CA LEU A 84 -4.15 -31.82 -22.07
C LEU A 84 -3.81 -30.51 -21.31
N GLY A 85 -4.72 -29.54 -21.34
CA GLY A 85 -4.56 -28.28 -20.62
C GLY A 85 -4.89 -28.47 -19.14
N LEU A 86 -3.88 -28.40 -18.27
CA LEU A 86 -4.12 -27.86 -16.92
C LEU A 86 -4.74 -26.47 -17.13
N GLN A 87 -6.05 -26.37 -16.89
CA GLN A 87 -6.76 -25.10 -16.88
C GLN A 87 -6.00 -24.14 -15.96
N PRO A 88 -5.72 -22.89 -16.38
CA PRO A 88 -4.93 -21.96 -15.58
C PRO A 88 -5.58 -21.81 -14.20
N SER A 89 -4.75 -21.92 -13.15
CA SER A 89 -5.09 -21.91 -11.72
C SER A 89 -5.57 -20.55 -11.22
N GLY A 90 -6.52 -19.93 -11.92
CA GLY A 90 -7.08 -18.64 -11.56
C GLY A 90 -8.06 -18.72 -10.40
N VAL A 91 -8.10 -17.67 -9.58
CA VAL A 91 -9.07 -17.53 -8.50
C VAL A 91 -10.43 -17.16 -9.09
N LYS A 92 -11.49 -17.92 -8.76
CA LYS A 92 -12.86 -17.60 -9.16
C LYS A 92 -13.45 -16.51 -8.27
N ILE A 93 -13.85 -15.40 -8.87
CA ILE A 93 -14.47 -14.29 -8.16
C ILE A 93 -15.90 -14.01 -8.65
N GLY A 94 -16.78 -13.62 -7.75
CA GLY A 94 -18.16 -13.28 -8.11
C GLY A 94 -18.81 -12.31 -7.13
N VAL A 95 -19.52 -11.33 -7.67
CA VAL A 95 -20.41 -10.44 -6.90
C VAL A 95 -21.86 -10.82 -7.22
N THR A 96 -22.70 -10.97 -6.20
CA THR A 96 -24.12 -11.26 -6.37
C THR A 96 -24.94 -10.40 -5.42
N PHE A 97 -25.92 -9.69 -5.97
CA PHE A 97 -26.94 -8.99 -5.19
C PHE A 97 -28.25 -9.76 -5.22
N THR A 98 -28.94 -9.77 -4.08
CA THR A 98 -30.30 -10.29 -3.93
C THR A 98 -31.16 -9.29 -3.16
N LEU A 99 -32.49 -9.40 -3.27
CA LEU A 99 -33.40 -8.53 -2.52
C LEU A 99 -33.50 -8.97 -1.05
N ALA A 100 -33.60 -8.01 -0.13
CA ALA A 100 -33.79 -8.26 1.29
C ALA A 100 -35.09 -9.04 1.60
N LYS A 101 -34.97 -10.05 2.47
CA LYS A 101 -36.06 -10.92 2.97
C LYS A 101 -36.09 -10.88 4.50
N ARG A 102 -37.16 -11.39 5.14
CA ARG A 102 -37.27 -11.40 6.62
C ARG A 102 -36.15 -12.22 7.29
N ASP A 103 -35.75 -13.33 6.68
CA ASP A 103 -34.70 -14.24 7.17
C ASP A 103 -33.44 -14.20 6.28
N GLU A 104 -32.99 -12.99 5.91
CA GLU A 104 -31.90 -12.84 4.94
C GLU A 104 -30.57 -13.40 5.42
N ASP A 105 -30.25 -13.34 6.72
CA ASP A 105 -28.99 -13.87 7.25
C ASP A 105 -28.91 -15.38 7.05
N GLN A 106 -29.91 -16.13 7.52
CA GLN A 106 -29.99 -17.59 7.33
C GLN A 106 -29.95 -17.97 5.85
N PHE A 107 -30.67 -17.22 5.01
CA PHE A 107 -30.69 -17.45 3.57
C PHE A 107 -29.31 -17.25 2.93
N LEU A 108 -28.61 -16.15 3.25
CA LEU A 108 -27.29 -15.88 2.71
C LEU A 108 -26.24 -16.87 3.22
N HIS A 109 -26.34 -17.32 4.47
CA HIS A 109 -25.50 -18.38 5.00
C HIS A 109 -25.62 -19.67 4.19
N THR A 110 -26.85 -20.14 3.91
CA THR A 110 -27.08 -21.33 3.07
C THR A 110 -26.48 -21.17 1.66
N VAL A 111 -26.60 -19.98 1.06
CA VAL A 111 -26.02 -19.68 -0.26
C VAL A 111 -24.49 -19.79 -0.22
N VAL A 112 -23.86 -19.17 0.78
CA VAL A 112 -22.40 -19.17 0.97
C VAL A 112 -21.88 -20.59 1.21
N GLU A 113 -22.54 -21.36 2.08
CA GLU A 113 -22.17 -22.76 2.35
C GLU A 113 -22.27 -23.62 1.09
N THR A 114 -23.32 -23.43 0.29
CA THR A 114 -23.46 -24.12 -0.99
C THR A 114 -22.33 -23.77 -1.96
N ILE A 115 -21.91 -22.49 -2.03
CA ILE A 115 -20.80 -22.06 -2.88
C ILE A 115 -19.49 -22.69 -2.42
N GLN A 116 -19.18 -22.61 -1.12
CA GLN A 116 -17.97 -23.17 -0.54
C GLN A 116 -17.90 -24.69 -0.76
N HIS A 117 -19.00 -25.41 -0.54
CA HIS A 117 -19.10 -26.85 -0.78
C HIS A 117 -18.93 -27.21 -2.26
N THR A 118 -19.50 -26.42 -3.17
CA THR A 118 -19.38 -26.66 -4.62
C THR A 118 -17.97 -26.39 -5.15
N LEU A 119 -17.22 -25.47 -4.52
CA LEU A 119 -15.90 -25.03 -4.95
C LEU A 119 -14.76 -25.51 -4.01
N LEU A 120 -14.97 -26.58 -3.25
CA LEU A 120 -13.99 -27.09 -2.26
C LEU A 120 -12.55 -27.21 -2.77
N LEU A 121 -12.38 -27.67 -4.02
CA LEU A 121 -11.05 -27.89 -4.62
C LEU A 121 -10.57 -26.73 -5.50
N ARG A 122 -11.25 -25.58 -5.49
CA ARG A 122 -10.93 -24.44 -6.35
C ARG A 122 -10.73 -23.18 -5.51
N SER A 123 -9.69 -22.41 -5.85
CA SER A 123 -9.49 -21.08 -5.28
C SER A 123 -10.64 -20.16 -5.66
N HIS A 124 -11.28 -19.53 -4.68
CA HIS A 124 -12.42 -18.67 -4.91
C HIS A 124 -12.58 -17.56 -3.88
N LEU A 125 -13.27 -16.49 -4.27
CA LEU A 125 -13.62 -15.36 -3.42
C LEU A 125 -14.90 -14.68 -3.94
N PHE A 126 -15.98 -14.72 -3.17
CA PHE A 126 -17.29 -14.20 -3.55
C PHE A 126 -17.77 -13.11 -2.58
N ALA A 127 -18.52 -12.15 -3.11
CA ALA A 127 -19.29 -11.18 -2.36
C ALA A 127 -20.78 -11.37 -2.64
N ILE A 128 -21.58 -11.54 -1.59
CA ILE A 128 -23.01 -11.73 -1.69
C ILE A 128 -23.69 -10.73 -0.77
N ALA A 129 -24.56 -9.89 -1.31
CA ALA A 129 -25.18 -8.83 -0.54
C ALA A 129 -26.70 -8.76 -0.75
N THR A 130 -27.42 -8.39 0.30
CA THR A 130 -28.82 -7.97 0.17
C THR A 130 -28.92 -6.49 -0.22
N THR A 131 -30.01 -6.15 -0.89
CA THR A 131 -30.29 -4.82 -1.44
C THR A 131 -31.75 -4.47 -1.27
N GLY A 132 -32.05 -3.18 -1.44
CA GLY A 132 -33.38 -2.61 -1.23
C GLY A 132 -33.60 -2.23 0.23
N MET A 133 -34.87 -2.05 0.60
CA MET A 133 -35.24 -1.68 1.97
C MET A 133 -34.96 -2.85 2.92
N PRO A 134 -34.14 -2.65 3.96
CA PRO A 134 -33.92 -3.67 4.98
C PRO A 134 -35.25 -4.09 5.62
N LYS A 135 -35.39 -5.38 5.91
CA LYS A 135 -36.59 -5.96 6.55
C LYS A 135 -36.27 -6.40 7.97
N GLY A 136 -37.31 -6.65 8.77
CA GLY A 136 -37.14 -7.16 10.13
C GLY A 136 -36.62 -6.14 11.15
N GLY A 137 -36.87 -4.84 10.94
CA GLY A 137 -36.47 -3.77 11.87
C GLY A 137 -35.00 -3.34 11.76
N ARG A 138 -34.29 -3.80 10.73
CA ARG A 138 -32.89 -3.44 10.47
C ARG A 138 -32.77 -2.08 9.79
N THR A 139 -31.61 -1.44 9.97
CA THR A 139 -31.22 -0.18 9.30
C THR A 139 -30.21 -0.39 8.17
N ALA A 140 -29.70 -1.60 8.00
CA ALA A 140 -28.67 -1.96 7.05
C ALA A 140 -28.91 -3.34 6.42
N ASN A 141 -28.32 -3.55 5.24
CA ASN A 141 -28.38 -4.81 4.51
C ASN A 141 -27.16 -5.69 4.84
N THR A 142 -27.27 -7.00 4.66
CA THR A 142 -26.18 -7.94 4.93
C THR A 142 -25.26 -8.07 3.72
N LEU A 143 -23.95 -7.98 3.93
CA LEU A 143 -22.89 -8.30 2.98
C LEU A 143 -22.06 -9.45 3.56
N ILE A 144 -21.92 -10.54 2.80
CA ILE A 144 -21.03 -11.64 3.13
C ILE A 144 -19.93 -11.74 2.08
N ILE A 145 -18.69 -11.75 2.54
CA ILE A 145 -17.52 -12.16 1.76
C ILE A 145 -17.14 -13.57 2.17
N CYS A 146 -16.98 -14.47 1.21
CA CYS A 146 -16.55 -15.84 1.47
C CYS A 146 -15.46 -16.25 0.48
N GLY A 147 -14.50 -17.04 0.92
CA GLY A 147 -13.41 -17.48 0.04
C GLY A 147 -12.80 -18.81 0.45
N SER A 148 -11.89 -19.30 -0.38
CA SER A 148 -11.14 -20.54 -0.15
C SER A 148 -9.96 -20.38 0.82
N SER A 149 -9.58 -19.15 1.16
CA SER A 149 -8.46 -18.82 2.04
C SER A 149 -8.83 -17.64 2.93
N GLU A 150 -8.44 -17.70 4.20
CA GLU A 150 -8.60 -16.61 5.16
C GLU A 150 -7.85 -15.35 4.71
N ASP A 151 -6.68 -15.50 4.07
CA ASP A 151 -5.90 -14.38 3.54
C ASP A 151 -6.66 -13.59 2.44
N PHE A 152 -7.42 -14.27 1.57
CA PHE A 152 -8.27 -13.59 0.58
C PHE A 152 -9.38 -12.76 1.24
N VAL A 153 -10.01 -13.32 2.27
CA VAL A 153 -11.11 -12.68 2.99
C VAL A 153 -10.60 -11.50 3.82
N GLN A 154 -9.46 -11.65 4.51
CA GLN A 154 -8.83 -10.59 5.29
C GLN A 154 -8.39 -9.41 4.41
N ARG A 155 -7.88 -9.68 3.19
CA ARG A 155 -7.57 -8.61 2.23
C ARG A 155 -8.85 -7.91 1.75
N ALA A 156 -9.89 -8.67 1.45
CA ALA A 156 -11.16 -8.11 1.03
C ALA A 156 -11.78 -7.22 2.11
N LEU A 157 -11.71 -7.66 3.38
CA LEU A 157 -12.10 -6.89 4.55
C LEU A 157 -11.42 -5.51 4.58
N LEU A 158 -10.09 -5.46 4.46
CA LEU A 158 -9.35 -4.19 4.52
C LEU A 158 -9.82 -3.22 3.42
N LEU A 159 -9.99 -3.71 2.20
CA LEU A 159 -10.45 -2.89 1.07
C LEU A 159 -11.91 -2.46 1.22
N ILE A 160 -12.79 -3.32 1.75
CA ILE A 160 -14.20 -3.00 2.00
C ILE A 160 -14.33 -1.95 3.09
N SER A 161 -13.58 -2.10 4.18
CA SER A 161 -13.59 -1.15 5.30
C SER A 161 -13.22 0.25 4.86
N HIS A 162 -12.34 0.37 3.85
CA HIS A 162 -12.01 1.64 3.22
C HIS A 162 -13.09 2.12 2.23
N LYS A 163 -13.54 1.26 1.31
CA LYS A 163 -14.49 1.65 0.24
C LYS A 163 -15.90 1.94 0.73
N PHE A 164 -16.27 1.40 1.89
CA PHE A 164 -17.57 1.55 2.53
C PHE A 164 -17.43 2.23 3.90
N ILE A 165 -16.42 3.09 4.06
CA ILE A 165 -16.18 3.83 5.30
C ILE A 165 -17.44 4.59 5.74
N GLY A 166 -17.78 4.48 7.03
CA GLY A 166 -18.99 5.06 7.60
C GLY A 166 -20.32 4.37 7.24
N ARG A 167 -20.30 3.37 6.34
CA ARG A 167 -21.49 2.57 5.97
C ARG A 167 -21.54 1.20 6.64
N VAL A 168 -20.40 0.65 7.04
CA VAL A 168 -20.33 -0.62 7.80
C VAL A 168 -20.73 -0.35 9.27
N GLU A 169 -21.89 -0.86 9.69
CA GLU A 169 -22.39 -0.73 11.07
C GLU A 169 -21.79 -1.76 12.03
N SER A 170 -21.69 -3.00 11.55
CA SER A 170 -21.19 -4.14 12.32
C SER A 170 -20.55 -5.15 11.37
N ALA A 171 -19.62 -5.93 11.91
CA ALA A 171 -18.84 -6.89 11.15
C ALA A 171 -18.38 -8.04 12.05
N VAL A 172 -18.46 -9.27 11.54
CA VAL A 172 -17.99 -10.50 12.19
C VAL A 172 -17.07 -11.23 11.24
N ASN A 173 -15.90 -11.64 11.72
CA ASN A 173 -14.94 -12.43 10.96
C ASN A 173 -14.94 -13.88 11.47
N GLU A 174 -15.22 -14.82 10.57
CA GLU A 174 -15.23 -16.27 10.81
C GLU A 174 -14.13 -16.98 9.99
N GLY A 175 -13.04 -16.28 9.69
CA GLY A 175 -11.88 -16.80 8.95
C GLY A 175 -12.13 -16.80 7.45
N THR A 176 -12.73 -17.87 6.91
CA THR A 176 -13.05 -17.97 5.46
C THR A 176 -14.35 -17.27 5.07
N ARG A 177 -15.02 -16.65 6.04
CA ARG A 177 -16.24 -15.87 5.86
C ARG A 177 -16.15 -14.59 6.68
N TRP A 178 -16.59 -13.49 6.09
CA TRP A 178 -16.75 -12.22 6.78
C TRP A 178 -18.13 -11.68 6.49
N ILE A 179 -18.85 -11.30 7.55
CA ILE A 179 -20.25 -10.91 7.50
C ILE A 179 -20.36 -9.51 8.05
N ALA A 180 -21.03 -8.61 7.34
CA ALA A 180 -21.21 -7.23 7.76
C ALA A 180 -22.60 -6.71 7.49
N SER A 181 -23.06 -5.81 8.36
CA SER A 181 -24.23 -4.98 8.11
C SER A 181 -23.78 -3.66 7.48
N VAL A 182 -24.24 -3.37 6.26
CA VAL A 182 -23.83 -2.20 5.48
C VAL A 182 -25.03 -1.35 5.08
N LYS A 183 -25.01 -0.07 5.43
CA LYS A 183 -26.04 0.91 5.08
C LYS A 183 -26.12 1.15 3.58
N ASP A 184 -27.34 1.34 3.08
CA ASP A 184 -27.65 1.74 1.70
C ASP A 184 -27.06 0.82 0.62
N MET A 185 -26.77 -0.45 0.93
CA MET A 185 -26.16 -1.39 -0.02
C MET A 185 -27.03 -1.56 -1.27
N GLY A 186 -26.42 -1.39 -2.45
CA GLY A 186 -27.08 -1.48 -3.74
C GLY A 186 -27.93 -0.25 -4.10
N SER A 187 -27.83 0.84 -3.33
CA SER A 187 -28.47 2.13 -3.66
C SER A 187 -27.82 2.83 -4.86
N SER A 188 -26.57 2.46 -5.18
CA SER A 188 -25.78 3.04 -6.27
C SER A 188 -25.06 1.95 -7.07
N SER A 189 -24.87 2.21 -8.36
CA SER A 189 -24.02 1.39 -9.26
C SER A 189 -22.57 1.33 -8.79
N TYR A 190 -22.14 2.26 -7.92
CA TYR A 190 -20.83 2.22 -7.28
C TYR A 190 -20.61 0.96 -6.45
N ASP A 191 -21.63 0.47 -5.73
CA ASP A 191 -21.46 -0.63 -4.77
C ASP A 191 -21.03 -1.93 -5.47
N GLU A 192 -21.66 -2.24 -6.60
CA GLU A 192 -21.29 -3.39 -7.42
C GLU A 192 -19.86 -3.24 -7.97
N ALA A 193 -19.54 -2.08 -8.55
CA ALA A 193 -18.21 -1.82 -9.09
C ALA A 193 -17.11 -1.89 -8.00
N ALA A 194 -17.41 -1.37 -6.81
CA ALA A 194 -16.52 -1.39 -5.65
C ALA A 194 -16.27 -2.82 -5.16
N LEU A 195 -17.30 -3.65 -5.03
CA LEU A 195 -17.14 -5.05 -4.65
C LEU A 195 -16.35 -5.83 -5.71
N TRP A 196 -16.60 -5.61 -7.00
CA TRP A 196 -15.79 -6.24 -8.05
C TRP A 196 -14.31 -5.81 -7.99
N ASP A 197 -14.02 -4.54 -7.70
CA ASP A 197 -12.65 -4.05 -7.50
C ASP A 197 -11.98 -4.69 -6.27
N VAL A 198 -12.71 -4.81 -5.15
CA VAL A 198 -12.25 -5.52 -3.95
C VAL A 198 -11.85 -6.94 -4.30
N LEU A 199 -12.78 -7.74 -4.85
CA LEU A 199 -12.52 -9.16 -5.09
C LEU A 199 -11.37 -9.35 -6.08
N ARG A 200 -11.30 -8.55 -7.15
CA ARG A 200 -10.19 -8.62 -8.11
C ARG A 200 -8.84 -8.34 -7.46
N LYS A 201 -8.74 -7.32 -6.61
CA LYS A 201 -7.47 -6.96 -5.95
C LYS A 201 -7.08 -7.97 -4.89
N SER A 202 -8.04 -8.45 -4.10
CA SER A 202 -7.80 -9.45 -3.06
C SER A 202 -7.41 -10.82 -3.61
N ALA A 203 -7.93 -11.18 -4.78
CA ALA A 203 -7.66 -12.45 -5.45
C ALA A 203 -6.33 -12.49 -6.23
N ARG A 204 -5.60 -11.37 -6.35
CA ARG A 204 -4.31 -11.35 -7.03
C ARG A 204 -3.24 -12.03 -6.16
N THR A 205 -2.44 -12.88 -6.79
CA THR A 205 -1.19 -13.37 -6.20
C THR A 205 -0.26 -12.19 -6.00
N HIS A 206 0.17 -11.94 -4.76
CA HIS A 206 1.12 -10.87 -4.49
C HIS A 206 2.51 -11.31 -4.92
N SER A 207 3.24 -10.42 -5.57
CA SER A 207 4.70 -10.44 -5.54
C SER A 207 5.15 -10.34 -4.08
N ASP A 208 6.17 -11.09 -3.70
CA ASP A 208 6.73 -11.04 -2.34
C ASP A 208 7.00 -9.58 -1.93
N PRO A 209 6.40 -9.07 -0.83
CA PRO A 209 6.57 -7.68 -0.40
C PRO A 209 8.01 -7.34 -0.02
N LEU A 210 8.86 -8.34 0.26
CA LEU A 210 10.27 -8.16 0.57
C LEU A 210 11.16 -8.20 -0.68
N SER A 211 10.61 -8.58 -1.83
CA SER A 211 11.33 -8.63 -3.09
C SER A 211 11.18 -7.30 -3.84
N PRO A 212 12.29 -6.64 -4.24
CA PRO A 212 12.20 -5.39 -4.99
C PRO A 212 11.56 -5.63 -6.36
N PRO A 213 10.70 -4.73 -6.86
CA PRO A 213 10.10 -4.86 -8.17
C PRO A 213 11.17 -4.99 -9.27
N PRO A 214 10.94 -5.84 -10.30
CA PRO A 214 11.87 -5.95 -11.42
C PRO A 214 12.15 -4.58 -12.06
N GLY A 215 13.44 -4.27 -12.28
CA GLY A 215 13.88 -3.00 -12.85
C GLY A 215 13.92 -1.82 -11.88
N SER A 216 13.51 -1.98 -10.61
CA SER A 216 13.70 -0.95 -9.59
C SER A 216 15.18 -0.81 -9.21
N LEU A 217 15.57 0.41 -8.85
CA LEU A 217 16.91 0.73 -8.34
C LEU A 217 16.83 1.03 -6.85
N SER A 218 17.84 0.59 -6.11
CA SER A 218 18.05 1.03 -4.73
C SER A 218 18.43 2.52 -4.68
N ILE A 219 18.20 3.16 -3.54
CA ILE A 219 18.66 4.55 -3.32
C ILE A 219 20.18 4.70 -3.49
N ALA A 220 20.96 3.67 -3.15
CA ALA A 220 22.41 3.66 -3.36
C ALA A 220 22.77 3.72 -4.87
N GLN A 221 22.06 2.94 -5.70
CA GLN A 221 22.25 2.97 -7.15
C GLN A 221 21.76 4.29 -7.75
N VAL A 222 20.60 4.81 -7.33
CA VAL A 222 20.07 6.10 -7.78
C VAL A 222 21.06 7.23 -7.46
N LEU A 223 21.61 7.25 -6.24
CA LEU A 223 22.60 8.23 -5.83
C LEU A 223 23.92 8.08 -6.59
N SER A 224 24.40 6.85 -6.80
CA SER A 224 25.61 6.60 -7.58
C SER A 224 25.46 7.08 -9.03
N ASN A 225 24.31 6.81 -9.64
CA ASN A 225 23.97 7.27 -11.00
C ASN A 225 23.83 8.80 -11.09
N ALA A 226 23.34 9.47 -10.04
CA ALA A 226 23.32 10.92 -10.00
C ALA A 226 24.76 11.47 -9.92
N ARG A 227 25.56 10.95 -8.98
CA ARG A 227 26.94 11.40 -8.77
C ARG A 227 27.85 11.19 -9.98
N SER A 228 27.62 10.16 -10.79
CA SER A 228 28.41 9.92 -12.01
C SER A 228 28.23 10.99 -13.09
N LYS A 229 27.15 11.80 -13.01
CA LYS A 229 26.90 12.93 -13.92
C LYS A 229 27.49 14.25 -13.42
N LEU A 230 27.98 14.30 -12.17
CA LEU A 230 28.36 15.55 -11.51
C LEU A 230 29.87 15.69 -11.36
N GLN A 231 30.37 16.90 -11.60
CA GLN A 231 31.70 17.31 -11.15
C GLN A 231 31.60 17.87 -9.73
N ARG A 232 31.55 16.97 -8.75
CA ARG A 232 31.33 17.31 -7.34
C ARG A 232 32.50 18.09 -6.75
N LEU A 233 32.21 19.04 -5.88
CA LEU A 233 33.21 19.91 -5.27
C LEU A 233 33.50 19.51 -3.84
N THR A 234 34.78 19.52 -3.45
CA THR A 234 35.12 19.61 -2.02
C THR A 234 34.64 20.95 -1.44
N PRO A 235 34.46 21.06 -0.12
CA PRO A 235 34.09 22.33 0.50
C PRO A 235 35.05 23.48 0.14
N ALA A 236 36.37 23.22 0.16
CA ALA A 236 37.37 24.24 -0.20
C ALA A 236 37.29 24.67 -1.67
N GLN A 237 37.05 23.72 -2.59
CA GLN A 237 36.83 24.06 -4.01
C GLN A 237 35.57 24.88 -4.20
N ALA A 238 34.47 24.52 -3.53
CA ALA A 238 33.24 25.30 -3.59
C ALA A 238 33.44 26.72 -3.06
N TYR A 239 34.16 26.88 -1.94
CA TYR A 239 34.53 28.18 -1.41
C TYR A 239 35.35 29.00 -2.42
N ASN A 240 36.36 28.39 -3.04
CA ASN A 240 37.19 29.07 -4.04
C ASN A 240 36.40 29.46 -5.29
N GLU A 241 35.54 28.57 -5.82
CA GLU A 241 34.70 28.88 -7.00
C GLU A 241 33.73 30.03 -6.74
N LEU A 242 33.20 30.16 -5.51
CA LEU A 242 32.33 31.28 -5.15
C LEU A 242 33.07 32.63 -5.09
N HIS A 243 34.40 32.60 -4.94
CA HIS A 243 35.24 33.80 -4.78
C HIS A 243 36.16 34.04 -5.99
N ASP A 244 36.05 33.24 -7.05
CA ASP A 244 36.88 33.38 -8.24
C ASP A 244 36.43 34.62 -9.04
N PRO A 245 37.24 35.70 -9.08
CA PRO A 245 36.88 36.93 -9.79
C PRO A 245 36.95 36.76 -11.31
N ASP A 246 37.66 35.74 -11.79
CA ASP A 246 37.87 35.48 -13.22
C ASP A 246 36.80 34.54 -13.78
N TYR A 247 35.94 33.95 -12.92
CA TYR A 247 34.87 33.08 -13.36
C TYR A 247 33.79 33.89 -14.11
N PRO A 248 33.53 33.61 -15.40
CA PRO A 248 32.77 34.52 -16.26
C PRO A 248 31.25 34.50 -16.01
N MET A 249 30.77 33.51 -15.25
CA MET A 249 29.34 33.29 -14.99
C MET A 249 29.03 33.45 -13.50
N PRO A 250 27.81 33.82 -13.12
CA PRO A 250 27.46 33.91 -11.70
C PRO A 250 27.46 32.51 -11.05
N ALA A 251 28.05 32.43 -9.86
CA ALA A 251 28.04 31.25 -9.01
C ALA A 251 27.16 31.48 -7.78
N PHE A 252 26.30 30.52 -7.46
CA PHE A 252 25.38 30.58 -6.33
C PHE A 252 25.56 29.37 -5.43
N LEU A 253 25.67 29.61 -4.13
CA LEU A 253 25.60 28.57 -3.10
C LEU A 253 24.15 28.39 -2.65
N VAL A 254 23.64 27.16 -2.63
CA VAL A 254 22.23 26.85 -2.34
C VAL A 254 22.13 25.84 -1.19
N ASP A 255 21.47 26.24 -0.11
CA ASP A 255 21.12 25.38 1.02
C ASP A 255 19.72 24.78 0.80
N ILE A 256 19.65 23.45 0.64
CA ILE A 256 18.38 22.74 0.43
C ILE A 256 17.83 22.08 1.70
N ARG A 257 18.44 22.36 2.87
CA ARG A 257 18.03 21.76 4.14
C ARG A 257 16.74 22.38 4.70
N PRO A 258 15.89 21.59 5.37
CA PRO A 258 14.72 22.10 6.07
C PRO A 258 15.07 23.18 7.10
N ALA A 259 14.17 24.15 7.31
CA ALA A 259 14.37 25.21 8.29
C ALA A 259 14.79 24.70 9.68
N ALA A 260 14.11 23.69 10.22
CA ALA A 260 14.41 23.11 11.54
C ALA A 260 15.86 22.59 11.65
N GLN A 261 16.42 22.03 10.57
CA GLN A 261 17.81 21.58 10.56
C GLN A 261 18.79 22.77 10.58
N ARG A 262 18.49 23.82 9.81
CA ARG A 262 19.33 25.03 9.79
C ARG A 262 19.28 25.79 11.12
N GLU A 263 18.14 25.79 11.79
CA GLU A 263 17.98 26.36 13.14
C GLU A 263 18.81 25.60 14.17
N ALA A 264 18.83 24.27 14.12
CA ALA A 264 19.57 23.44 15.06
C ALA A 264 21.09 23.46 14.83
N GLU A 265 21.53 23.51 13.57
CA GLU A 265 22.92 23.25 13.20
C GLU A 265 23.66 24.46 12.61
N GLY A 266 22.94 25.56 12.37
CA GLY A 266 23.42 26.72 11.63
C GLY A 266 23.42 26.49 10.11
N GLY A 267 23.95 27.47 9.39
CA GLY A 267 24.12 27.41 7.94
C GLY A 267 25.24 28.32 7.47
N ILE A 268 25.41 28.41 6.15
CA ILE A 268 26.39 29.28 5.52
C ILE A 268 25.67 30.57 5.10
N GLU A 269 25.89 31.65 5.84
CA GLU A 269 25.35 32.98 5.55
C GLU A 269 25.83 33.47 4.17
N GLY A 270 24.88 33.97 3.37
CA GLY A 270 25.08 34.28 1.96
C GLY A 270 24.58 33.19 1.00
N SER A 271 24.25 32.01 1.50
CA SER A 271 23.60 30.97 0.70
C SER A 271 22.14 31.32 0.38
N LEU A 272 21.69 30.92 -0.80
CA LEU A 272 20.28 30.91 -1.15
C LEU A 272 19.60 29.75 -0.44
N ILE A 273 18.65 30.07 0.44
CA ILE A 273 17.86 29.06 1.15
C ILE A 273 16.69 28.66 0.25
N ILE A 274 16.78 27.49 -0.37
CA ILE A 274 15.74 26.93 -1.25
C ILE A 274 15.57 25.47 -0.91
N GLU A 275 14.55 25.13 -0.11
CA GLU A 275 14.32 23.75 0.30
C GLU A 275 14.13 22.81 -0.91
N ARG A 276 14.53 21.55 -0.73
CA ARG A 276 14.55 20.53 -1.81
C ARG A 276 13.23 20.42 -2.58
N ASN A 277 12.10 20.62 -1.91
CA ASN A 277 10.75 20.42 -2.44
C ASN A 277 10.34 21.43 -3.54
N VAL A 278 10.99 22.59 -3.63
CA VAL A 278 10.64 23.64 -4.60
C VAL A 278 11.77 23.97 -5.57
N LEU A 279 12.93 23.32 -5.43
CA LEU A 279 14.18 23.70 -6.08
C LEU A 279 14.04 23.81 -7.61
N GLU A 280 13.48 22.79 -8.26
CA GLU A 280 13.30 22.73 -9.71
C GLU A 280 12.49 23.91 -10.24
N TRP A 281 11.37 24.23 -9.59
CA TRP A 281 10.51 25.36 -9.97
C TRP A 281 11.18 26.72 -9.76
N ARG A 282 12.08 26.82 -8.77
CA ARG A 282 12.81 28.05 -8.47
C ARG A 282 13.97 28.30 -9.42
N PHE A 283 14.51 27.27 -10.07
CA PHE A 283 15.67 27.39 -10.94
C PHE A 283 15.40 27.20 -12.43
N ASP A 284 14.28 26.60 -12.87
CA ASP A 284 13.95 26.53 -14.31
C ASP A 284 13.72 27.94 -14.89
N PRO A 285 14.54 28.43 -15.84
CA PRO A 285 14.36 29.76 -16.45
C PRO A 285 13.03 29.96 -17.16
N ARG A 286 12.32 28.88 -17.51
CA ARG A 286 11.00 28.89 -18.16
C ARG A 286 9.85 28.96 -17.16
N CYS A 287 10.10 28.69 -15.88
CA CYS A 287 9.06 28.63 -14.86
C CYS A 287 8.67 30.05 -14.41
N SER A 288 7.37 30.33 -14.32
CA SER A 288 6.87 31.63 -13.82
C SER A 288 7.16 31.88 -12.34
N ALA A 289 7.37 30.82 -11.55
CA ALA A 289 7.71 30.88 -10.12
C ALA A 289 9.24 30.91 -9.86
N ARG A 290 10.06 31.04 -10.91
CA ARG A 290 11.52 31.06 -10.79
C ARG A 290 12.02 32.23 -9.93
N LEU A 291 13.21 32.07 -9.38
CA LEU A 291 13.95 33.20 -8.80
C LEU A 291 14.34 34.18 -9.90
N ALA A 292 14.39 35.47 -9.57
CA ALA A 292 14.82 36.49 -10.52
C ALA A 292 16.20 36.19 -11.13
N ILE A 293 17.13 35.70 -10.29
CA ILE A 293 18.50 35.30 -10.65
C ILE A 293 18.60 34.04 -11.53
N ALA A 294 17.52 33.27 -11.66
CA ALA A 294 17.48 32.04 -12.43
C ALA A 294 16.90 32.28 -13.83
N ASP A 295 17.36 33.33 -14.53
CA ASP A 295 16.91 33.72 -15.86
C ASP A 295 17.78 33.16 -17.01
N ARG A 296 18.78 32.34 -16.67
CA ARG A 296 19.80 31.83 -17.59
C ARG A 296 20.21 30.40 -17.21
N TYR A 297 20.76 29.67 -18.18
CA TYR A 297 21.10 28.24 -18.05
C TYR A 297 22.57 27.96 -17.66
N ASP A 298 23.44 28.93 -17.84
CA ASP A 298 24.89 28.83 -17.68
C ASP A 298 25.40 29.24 -16.28
N SER A 299 24.50 29.64 -15.38
CA SER A 299 24.83 29.89 -13.96
C SER A 299 25.40 28.63 -13.29
N LYS A 300 26.44 28.81 -12.46
CA LYS A 300 26.96 27.73 -11.60
C LYS A 300 26.11 27.66 -10.34
N ILE A 301 25.44 26.52 -10.13
CA ILE A 301 24.60 26.30 -8.95
C ILE A 301 25.25 25.22 -8.10
N ILE A 302 25.83 25.62 -6.97
CA ILE A 302 26.51 24.74 -6.03
C ILE A 302 25.54 24.44 -4.88
N ILE A 303 25.10 23.19 -4.81
CA ILE A 303 24.04 22.78 -3.89
C ILE A 303 24.64 22.03 -2.71
N TYR A 304 24.18 22.30 -1.50
CA TYR A 304 24.52 21.48 -0.35
C TYR A 304 23.29 21.11 0.48
N CYS A 305 23.34 19.89 1.02
CA CYS A 305 22.50 19.45 2.12
C CYS A 305 23.39 19.18 3.32
N GLN A 306 22.90 18.40 4.30
CA GLN A 306 23.68 18.12 5.49
C GLN A 306 24.96 17.33 5.21
N GLU A 307 24.86 16.23 4.45
CA GLU A 307 25.94 15.23 4.30
C GLU A 307 26.31 14.97 2.83
N GLY A 308 25.73 15.72 1.89
CA GLY A 308 26.05 15.59 0.46
C GLY A 308 25.36 14.40 -0.24
N TYR A 309 24.26 13.87 0.29
CA TYR A 309 23.44 12.84 -0.36
C TYR A 309 22.34 13.46 -1.22
N THR A 310 21.39 14.15 -0.59
CA THR A 310 20.24 14.79 -1.25
C THR A 310 20.67 15.87 -2.24
N SER A 311 21.77 16.58 -1.96
CA SER A 311 22.30 17.60 -2.86
C SER A 311 22.79 17.04 -4.20
N SER A 312 23.35 15.83 -4.22
CA SER A 312 23.73 15.17 -5.49
C SER A 312 22.49 14.85 -6.34
N LEU A 313 21.40 14.38 -5.71
CA LEU A 313 20.14 14.12 -6.43
C LEU A 313 19.53 15.42 -6.97
N ALA A 314 19.60 16.49 -6.17
CA ALA A 314 19.12 17.81 -6.53
C ALA A 314 19.89 18.41 -7.71
N ALA A 315 21.23 18.33 -7.68
CA ALA A 315 22.07 18.84 -8.76
C ALA A 315 21.81 18.09 -10.07
N ALA A 316 21.66 16.76 -10.01
CA ALA A 316 21.32 15.96 -11.19
C ALA A 316 19.93 16.35 -11.76
N ALA A 317 18.94 16.61 -10.90
CA ALA A 317 17.63 17.09 -11.35
C ALA A 317 17.70 18.47 -12.01
N LEU A 318 18.54 19.39 -11.52
CA LEU A 318 18.75 20.68 -12.19
C LEU A 318 19.47 20.53 -13.54
N GLN A 319 20.42 19.60 -13.67
CA GLN A 319 21.02 19.28 -14.97
C GLN A 319 19.99 18.75 -15.97
N GLU A 320 18.99 17.97 -15.54
CA GLU A 320 17.88 17.51 -16.40
C GLU A 320 17.01 18.66 -16.92
N LEU A 321 16.97 19.80 -16.21
CA LEU A 321 16.32 21.04 -16.67
C LEU A 321 17.18 21.87 -17.65
N GLY A 322 18.43 21.46 -17.88
CA GLY A 322 19.39 22.15 -18.73
C GLY A 322 20.39 23.05 -17.99
N LEU A 323 20.35 23.10 -16.64
CA LEU A 323 21.32 23.84 -15.83
C LEU A 323 22.59 22.99 -15.65
N LEU A 324 23.32 22.78 -16.74
CA LEU A 324 24.42 21.80 -16.83
C LEU A 324 25.58 22.08 -15.85
N ASN A 325 25.73 23.32 -15.42
CA ASN A 325 26.75 23.76 -14.45
C ASN A 325 26.36 23.51 -12.99
N SER A 326 25.20 22.89 -12.73
CA SER A 326 24.77 22.52 -11.38
C SER A 326 25.60 21.37 -10.82
N THR A 327 26.04 21.51 -9.57
CA THR A 327 26.84 20.50 -8.86
C THR A 327 26.56 20.55 -7.36
N ASP A 328 27.20 19.67 -6.59
CA ASP A 328 27.05 19.62 -5.14
C ASP A 328 28.37 19.59 -4.37
N ILE A 329 28.28 19.86 -3.06
CA ILE A 329 29.40 19.77 -2.11
C ILE A 329 29.50 18.35 -1.54
N ILE A 330 30.68 17.74 -1.68
CA ILE A 330 31.04 16.46 -1.07
C ILE A 330 30.97 16.60 0.44
N GLY A 331 30.16 15.75 1.08
CA GLY A 331 29.95 15.76 2.54
C GLY A 331 29.06 16.90 3.06
N GLY A 332 28.53 17.74 2.16
CA GLY A 332 27.57 18.79 2.50
C GLY A 332 28.08 19.80 3.53
N TYR A 333 27.16 20.31 4.35
CA TYR A 333 27.44 21.27 5.40
C TYR A 333 28.31 20.69 6.53
N SER A 334 28.20 19.39 6.84
CA SER A 334 29.07 18.75 7.85
C SER A 334 30.53 18.86 7.45
N ALA A 335 30.86 18.47 6.21
CA ALA A 335 32.22 18.56 5.70
C ALA A 335 32.71 20.01 5.57
N TRP A 336 31.83 20.96 5.27
CA TRP A 336 32.16 22.38 5.28
C TRP A 336 32.64 22.85 6.66
N ARG A 337 31.89 22.48 7.70
CA ARG A 337 32.25 22.79 9.10
C ARG A 337 33.53 22.08 9.54
N GLU A 338 33.68 20.80 9.21
CA GLU A 338 34.87 20.01 9.52
C GLU A 338 36.13 20.58 8.85
N ALA A 339 36.00 21.15 7.65
CA ALA A 339 37.08 21.84 6.96
C ALA A 339 37.44 23.20 7.56
N GLY A 340 36.71 23.67 8.59
CA GLY A 340 36.96 24.96 9.24
C GLY A 340 36.68 26.18 8.35
N LEU A 341 35.87 26.00 7.30
CA LEU A 341 35.49 27.07 6.39
C LEU A 341 34.54 28.08 7.07
N PRO A 342 34.56 29.35 6.64
CA PRO A 342 33.75 30.38 7.28
C PRO A 342 32.26 30.08 7.15
N GLY A 343 31.51 30.44 8.19
CA GLY A 343 30.05 30.39 8.19
C GLY A 343 29.39 31.50 7.36
N GLN A 344 30.18 32.36 6.72
CA GLN A 344 29.72 33.46 5.86
C GLN A 344 30.57 33.47 4.60
N ILE A 345 29.94 33.55 3.43
CA ILE A 345 30.60 33.59 2.11
C ILE A 345 30.66 35.00 1.49
N ALA A 346 30.24 36.03 2.22
CA ALA A 346 30.43 37.43 1.87
C ALA A 346 31.17 38.15 3.02
N PRO A 347 32.09 39.09 2.74
CA PRO A 347 32.64 39.92 3.81
C PRO A 347 31.51 40.71 4.48
N PRO A 348 31.56 40.93 5.81
CA PRO A 348 30.57 41.78 6.48
C PRO A 348 30.58 43.15 5.81
N LEU A 349 29.38 43.65 5.45
CA LEU A 349 29.21 45.03 5.01
C LEU A 349 29.85 45.91 6.08
N SER A 350 31.01 46.50 5.77
CA SER A 350 31.64 47.46 6.64
C SER A 350 30.63 48.58 6.86
N SER A 351 30.19 48.77 8.09
CA SER A 351 29.26 49.84 8.44
C SER A 351 29.88 51.15 7.96
N ARG A 352 29.26 51.78 6.95
CA ARG A 352 29.61 53.16 6.61
C ARG A 352 29.29 53.98 7.85
N SER A 353 30.32 54.35 8.59
CA SER A 353 30.23 55.34 9.66
C SER A 353 29.59 56.60 9.07
N SER A 354 28.38 56.91 9.52
CA SER A 354 27.72 58.17 9.26
C SER A 354 28.53 59.27 9.95
N THR A 355 29.47 59.86 9.22
CA THR A 355 30.06 61.15 9.62
C THR A 355 29.03 62.22 9.34
N THR A 356 28.28 62.62 10.36
CA THR A 356 27.46 63.82 10.36
C THR A 356 28.39 65.04 10.35
N PRO A 357 28.20 66.05 9.47
CA PRO A 357 28.97 67.27 9.55
C PRO A 357 28.49 68.10 10.75
N SER A 358 29.45 68.52 11.58
CA SER A 358 29.24 69.42 12.72
C SER A 358 28.71 70.76 12.23
N SER A 359 27.51 71.14 12.65
CA SER A 359 26.95 72.48 12.42
C SER A 359 27.68 73.50 13.28
N LEU A 360 28.24 74.52 12.63
CA LEU A 360 28.70 75.77 13.24
C LEU A 360 27.52 76.48 13.93
N SER A 361 27.71 76.83 15.20
CA SER A 361 26.85 77.74 15.96
C SER A 361 27.16 79.19 15.59
N ILE A 362 26.11 80.02 15.53
CA ILE A 362 26.20 81.47 15.71
C ILE A 362 26.44 81.76 17.19
#